data_AF-A0A936MRU3-F1
#
_entry.id   AF-A0A936MRU3-F1
#
_cell.length_a   1.000
_cell.length_b   1.000
_cell.length_c   1.000
_cell.angle_alpha   90.00
_cell.angle_beta   90.00
_cell.angle_gamma   90.00
#
_symmetry.space_group_name_H-M   'P 1'
#
loop_
_entity.id
_entity.type
_entity.pdbx_description
1 polymer ?
#
loop_
_entity_poly.entity_id
_entity_poly.type
_entity_poly.pdbx_seq_one_letter_code
_entity_poly.pdbx_strand_id
1 'polypeptide(L)'
;MSAAAACVATSTLAPEAFATGMQGHVYMAQCAAEQIQDARLRAIFEAHPTHLANGGFFPDSGYTAKDHDQGEIPHWEGYVQAYVELIRETYGPKYDSPEAGEHIAFLMGMAAHGITDSTYDAIFGDRAAQVEPTDINSLDMANEIFLVHDLPRYYIPDIVVDTNTHSNVFTNRMKHPVTAESIADAMSTARSGIAVVANLLYVGADEWGGKYPWARKHLLDPRVPGAYPFGAKVVTGYYRELLRRLDNNPSADQVVIGTYPDPEYPLVTLDNTRPDGKIHFFFGEGLERTSVDDTSIVVQDEAGNVVPTKWNFFRGDNWPNVIQIAAQEAWKPSTKYTVVLNNTIRTLQSVSPTKPFSISFTTCTPTSPGGDCPEISGPTPASPCPKLDALYSMRPMPEEEEEEPPPPAVNPVAEDSSSCAAVPMGDGGAGALVAVAFGCLAFGARRRRG
;
A
#
# COMPACT_ATOMS: atom_id res chain seq x y z
N MET A 1 22.85 -20.86 47.49
CA MET A 1 23.53 -19.88 46.61
C MET A 1 23.17 -20.21 45.17
N SER A 2 22.70 -19.18 44.48
CA SER A 2 22.05 -19.02 43.18
C SER A 2 22.17 -20.10 42.10
N ALA A 3 21.01 -20.51 41.57
CA ALA A 3 20.85 -21.08 40.23
C ALA A 3 20.39 -19.96 39.28
N ALA A 4 21.17 -19.69 38.23
CA ALA A 4 20.83 -18.73 37.19
C ALA A 4 19.98 -19.41 36.11
N ALA A 5 18.79 -18.88 35.86
CA ALA A 5 17.94 -19.25 34.74
C ALA A 5 18.32 -18.40 33.53
N ALA A 6 18.70 -19.03 32.42
CA ALA A 6 18.91 -18.37 31.15
C ALA A 6 17.58 -18.32 30.38
N CYS A 7 17.02 -17.13 30.20
CA CYS A 7 15.94 -16.88 29.25
C CYS A 7 16.52 -16.90 27.83
N VAL A 8 16.12 -17.88 27.04
CA VAL A 8 16.32 -17.88 25.58
C VAL A 8 15.20 -17.03 24.98
N ALA A 9 15.53 -15.83 24.54
CA ALA A 9 14.65 -15.04 23.70
C ALA A 9 14.67 -15.63 22.28
N THR A 10 13.58 -16.27 21.88
CA THR A 10 13.36 -16.67 20.49
C THR A 10 12.92 -15.45 19.70
N SER A 11 13.86 -14.85 18.96
CA SER A 11 13.52 -13.88 17.90
C SER A 11 12.81 -14.63 16.78
N THR A 12 11.49 -14.58 16.75
CA THR A 12 10.72 -14.92 15.57
C THR A 12 10.96 -13.80 14.55
N LEU A 13 11.77 -14.07 13.53
CA LEU A 13 11.82 -13.22 12.33
C LEU A 13 10.40 -13.15 11.77
N ALA A 14 9.86 -11.94 11.66
CA ALA A 14 8.62 -11.74 10.92
C ALA A 14 8.84 -12.22 9.48
N PRO A 15 7.84 -12.85 8.83
CA PRO A 15 7.90 -13.07 7.39
C PRO A 15 8.16 -11.74 6.69
N GLU A 16 9.03 -11.73 5.68
CA GLU A 16 9.28 -10.56 4.83
C GLU A 16 7.93 -10.02 4.32
N ALA A 17 7.70 -8.72 4.52
CA ALA A 17 6.54 -8.05 3.97
C ALA A 17 6.72 -8.00 2.44
N PHE A 18 5.78 -8.63 1.74
CA PHE A 18 5.57 -8.41 0.30
C PHE A 18 4.72 -7.15 0.18
N ALA A 19 5.00 -6.24 -0.75
CA ALA A 19 4.41 -4.90 -0.70
C ALA A 19 3.74 -4.55 -2.02
N THR A 20 2.60 -3.85 -1.97
CA THR A 20 2.15 -3.15 -3.18
C THR A 20 3.25 -2.19 -3.61
N GLY A 21 3.40 -1.93 -4.90
CA GLY A 21 4.41 -0.95 -5.30
C GLY A 21 4.13 0.44 -4.72
N MET A 22 5.20 1.19 -4.48
CA MET A 22 5.20 2.55 -3.95
C MET A 22 4.12 3.47 -4.55
N GLN A 23 3.84 3.38 -5.85
CA GLN A 23 2.89 4.26 -6.52
C GLN A 23 1.45 3.80 -6.31
N GLY A 24 1.23 2.50 -6.16
CA GLY A 24 -0.04 1.96 -5.70
C GLY A 24 -0.45 2.55 -4.35
N HIS A 25 0.48 2.63 -3.40
CA HIS A 25 0.23 3.25 -2.09
C HIS A 25 -0.12 4.74 -2.20
N VAL A 26 0.67 5.49 -2.98
CA VAL A 26 0.41 6.92 -3.23
C VAL A 26 -0.97 7.11 -3.88
N TYR A 27 -1.29 6.31 -4.90
CA TYR A 27 -2.56 6.35 -5.60
C TYR A 27 -3.73 6.07 -4.63
N MET A 28 -3.65 5.00 -3.84
CA MET A 28 -4.71 4.67 -2.88
C MET A 28 -4.88 5.74 -1.80
N ALA A 29 -3.78 6.32 -1.31
CA ALA A 29 -3.82 7.41 -0.33
C ALA A 29 -4.52 8.67 -0.89
N GLN A 30 -4.19 9.07 -2.12
CA GLN A 30 -4.80 10.21 -2.79
C GLN A 30 -6.24 9.93 -3.21
N CYS A 31 -6.53 8.71 -3.68
CA CYS A 31 -7.88 8.29 -4.06
C CYS A 31 -8.80 8.30 -2.85
N ALA A 32 -8.31 7.89 -1.69
CA ALA A 32 -9.03 8.01 -0.43
C ALA A 32 -9.28 9.48 -0.07
N ALA A 33 -8.28 10.35 -0.23
CA ALA A 33 -8.43 11.78 0.06
C ALA A 33 -9.49 12.47 -0.80
N GLU A 34 -9.66 12.06 -2.07
CA GLU A 34 -10.73 12.57 -2.95
C GLU A 34 -12.14 12.18 -2.44
N GLN A 35 -12.27 11.04 -1.78
CA GLN A 35 -13.55 10.49 -1.32
C GLN A 35 -14.00 11.05 0.05
N ILE A 36 -13.09 11.69 0.80
CA ILE A 36 -13.36 12.19 2.15
C ILE A 36 -14.43 13.28 2.15
N GLN A 37 -15.36 13.18 3.09
CA GLN A 37 -16.43 14.17 3.29
C GLN A 37 -16.15 15.12 4.48
N ASP A 38 -15.24 14.77 5.37
CA ASP A 38 -14.85 15.60 6.50
C ASP A 38 -14.15 16.89 6.01
N ALA A 39 -14.69 18.04 6.39
CA ALA A 39 -14.22 19.33 5.89
C ALA A 39 -12.78 19.67 6.34
N ARG A 40 -12.36 19.22 7.52
CA ARG A 40 -11.01 19.50 8.03
C ARG A 40 -9.98 18.64 7.31
N LEU A 41 -10.26 17.36 7.12
CA LEU A 41 -9.38 16.48 6.34
C LEU A 41 -9.27 16.95 4.88
N ARG A 42 -10.39 17.32 4.25
CA ARG A 42 -10.37 17.89 2.90
C ARG A 42 -9.49 19.13 2.79
N ALA A 43 -9.62 20.08 3.73
CA ALA A 43 -8.81 21.28 3.74
C ALA A 43 -7.31 20.96 3.85
N ILE A 44 -6.93 19.97 4.66
CA ILE A 44 -5.54 19.51 4.80
C ILE A 44 -5.04 18.89 3.48
N PHE A 45 -5.81 18.00 2.86
CA PHE A 45 -5.39 17.32 1.63
C PHE A 45 -5.36 18.26 0.42
N GLU A 46 -6.27 19.23 0.34
CA GLU A 46 -6.26 20.27 -0.69
C GLU A 46 -5.04 21.21 -0.53
N ALA A 47 -4.63 21.52 0.71
CA ALA A 47 -3.48 22.38 0.99
C ALA A 47 -2.12 21.66 0.88
N HIS A 48 -2.05 20.37 1.19
CA HIS A 48 -0.79 19.62 1.31
C HIS A 48 -0.77 18.30 0.51
N PRO A 49 -1.17 18.27 -0.78
CA PRO A 49 -1.27 17.03 -1.56
C PRO A 49 0.09 16.33 -1.75
N THR A 50 1.18 17.10 -1.86
CA THR A 50 2.54 16.55 -2.00
C THR A 50 3.02 15.85 -0.74
N HIS A 51 2.64 16.35 0.45
CA HIS A 51 2.98 15.72 1.73
C HIS A 51 2.22 14.41 1.93
N LEU A 52 0.94 14.38 1.54
CA LEU A 52 0.16 13.15 1.52
C LEU A 52 0.83 12.08 0.66
N ALA A 53 1.27 12.46 -0.55
CA ALA A 53 1.94 11.52 -1.44
C ALA A 53 3.31 11.08 -0.91
N ASN A 54 4.11 11.98 -0.34
CA ASN A 54 5.39 11.60 0.26
C ASN A 54 5.21 10.69 1.47
N GLY A 55 4.16 10.88 2.26
CA GLY A 55 3.79 9.93 3.32
C GLY A 55 3.54 8.54 2.76
N GLY A 56 2.74 8.44 1.69
CA GLY A 56 2.45 7.16 1.02
C GLY A 56 3.64 6.51 0.32
N PHE A 57 4.72 7.26 0.10
CA PHE A 57 5.97 6.79 -0.51
C PHE A 57 7.05 6.45 0.53
N PHE A 58 6.95 7.05 1.73
CA PHE A 58 8.02 7.09 2.71
C PHE A 58 8.48 5.72 3.25
N PRO A 59 7.60 4.80 3.69
CA PRO A 59 8.03 3.53 4.25
C PRO A 59 8.89 2.74 3.25
N ASP A 60 8.35 2.45 2.08
CA ASP A 60 9.07 1.74 1.01
C ASP A 60 10.39 2.38 0.57
N SER A 61 10.49 3.71 0.62
CA SER A 61 11.74 4.39 0.28
C SER A 61 12.90 3.92 1.14
N GLY A 62 12.62 3.55 2.41
CA GLY A 62 13.58 3.05 3.37
C GLY A 62 14.21 1.71 2.99
N TYR A 63 13.57 0.90 2.14
CA TYR A 63 14.18 -0.34 1.65
C TYR A 63 15.36 -0.11 0.69
N THR A 64 15.57 1.14 0.24
CA THR A 64 16.78 1.51 -0.50
C THR A 64 17.96 1.87 0.41
N ALA A 65 17.71 2.01 1.71
CA ALA A 65 18.77 2.21 2.70
C ALA A 65 19.55 0.92 2.95
N LYS A 66 20.73 1.04 3.57
CA LYS A 66 21.50 -0.13 4.02
C LYS A 66 20.82 -0.87 5.16
N ASP A 67 20.08 -0.14 5.98
CA ASP A 67 19.31 -0.67 7.11
C ASP A 67 17.87 -0.93 6.66
N HIS A 68 17.54 -2.20 6.44
CA HIS A 68 16.23 -2.62 5.95
C HIS A 68 15.10 -2.22 6.91
N ASP A 69 15.39 -2.13 8.22
CA ASP A 69 14.41 -1.75 9.24
C ASP A 69 13.95 -0.29 9.08
N GLN A 70 14.74 0.56 8.40
CA GLN A 70 14.32 1.92 8.03
C GLN A 70 13.07 1.89 7.12
N GLY A 71 12.98 0.89 6.24
CA GLY A 71 11.80 0.69 5.40
C GLY A 71 10.67 -0.01 6.14
N GLU A 72 10.99 -1.04 6.91
CA GLU A 72 10.00 -1.89 7.55
C GLU A 72 9.22 -1.20 8.69
N ILE A 73 9.92 -0.54 9.62
CA ILE A 73 9.32 -0.02 10.87
C ILE A 73 8.14 0.94 10.61
N PRO A 74 8.20 1.89 9.66
CA PRO A 74 7.10 2.83 9.41
C PRO A 74 5.79 2.21 8.89
N HIS A 75 5.78 0.95 8.45
CA HIS A 75 4.55 0.24 8.06
C HIS A 75 3.64 -0.04 9.25
N TRP A 76 4.19 -0.08 10.46
CA TRP A 76 3.52 -0.64 11.62
C TRP A 76 2.91 0.41 12.55
N GLU A 77 1.83 0.03 13.23
CA GLU A 77 1.01 0.90 14.08
C GLU A 77 1.78 1.54 15.24
N GLY A 78 2.84 0.87 15.73
CA GLY A 78 3.74 1.44 16.72
C GLY A 78 4.41 2.74 16.24
N TYR A 79 4.90 2.76 15.00
CA TYR A 79 5.49 3.96 14.41
C TYR A 79 4.44 5.04 14.13
N VAL A 80 3.30 4.64 13.56
CA VAL A 80 2.17 5.56 13.29
C VAL A 80 1.73 6.25 14.58
N GLN A 81 1.55 5.50 15.67
CA GLN A 81 1.18 6.07 16.97
C GLN A 81 2.28 6.98 17.53
N ALA A 82 3.54 6.58 17.44
CA ALA A 82 4.66 7.40 17.89
C ALA A 82 4.69 8.75 17.16
N TYR A 83 4.35 8.78 15.87
CA TYR A 83 4.28 10.01 15.09
C TYR A 83 3.02 10.84 15.42
N VAL A 84 1.86 10.21 15.61
CA VAL A 84 0.64 10.88 16.11
C VAL A 84 0.94 11.62 17.42
N GLU A 85 1.61 10.97 18.36
CA GLU A 85 1.95 11.57 19.65
C GLU A 85 2.91 12.75 19.49
N LEU A 86 3.92 12.64 18.62
CA LEU A 86 4.82 13.75 18.33
C LEU A 86 4.08 14.96 17.74
N ILE A 87 3.17 14.74 16.78
CA ILE A 87 2.37 15.81 16.18
C ILE A 87 1.48 16.47 17.23
N ARG A 88 0.85 15.68 18.11
CA ARG A 88 0.03 16.18 19.21
C ARG A 88 0.82 17.02 20.21
N GLU A 89 2.00 16.55 20.60
CA GLU A 89 2.88 17.25 21.54
C GLU A 89 3.41 18.56 20.95
N THR A 90 3.68 18.59 19.64
CA THR A 90 4.28 19.74 18.95
C THR A 90 3.24 20.78 18.53
N TYR A 91 2.11 20.35 17.96
CA TYR A 91 1.14 21.22 17.28
C TYR A 91 -0.26 21.23 17.90
N GLY A 92 -0.53 20.32 18.83
CA GLY A 92 -1.85 20.19 19.46
C GLY A 92 -2.20 21.35 20.39
N PRO A 93 -3.48 21.53 20.71
CA PRO A 93 -4.64 20.75 20.26
C PRO A 93 -5.32 21.32 19.00
N LYS A 94 -4.85 22.46 18.47
CA LYS A 94 -5.58 23.19 17.40
C LYS A 94 -5.12 22.86 15.99
N TYR A 95 -3.83 22.58 15.80
CA TYR A 95 -3.26 22.25 14.48
C TYR A 95 -3.48 23.34 13.42
N ASP A 96 -3.51 24.60 13.82
CA ASP A 96 -3.83 25.74 12.93
C ASP A 96 -2.65 26.19 12.05
N SER A 97 -1.43 25.71 12.30
CA SER A 97 -0.25 26.11 11.52
C SER A 97 -0.15 25.33 10.20
N PRO A 98 0.37 25.95 9.12
CA PRO A 98 0.66 25.22 7.87
C PRO A 98 1.54 23.99 8.10
N GLU A 99 2.57 24.12 8.93
CA GLU A 99 3.49 23.03 9.31
C GLU A 99 2.73 21.85 9.97
N ALA A 100 1.74 22.12 10.84
CA ALA A 100 0.91 21.06 11.40
C ALA A 100 0.12 20.34 10.29
N GLY A 101 -0.41 21.08 9.31
CA GLY A 101 -1.09 20.52 8.14
C GLY A 101 -0.18 19.63 7.29
N GLU A 102 1.08 20.01 7.11
CA GLU A 102 2.10 19.23 6.40
C GLU A 102 2.37 17.88 7.09
N HIS A 103 2.62 17.91 8.40
CA HIS A 103 2.84 16.68 9.17
C HIS A 103 1.59 15.79 9.24
N ILE A 104 0.40 16.37 9.36
CA ILE A 104 -0.84 15.60 9.36
C ILE A 104 -1.05 14.94 7.98
N ALA A 105 -0.88 15.67 6.88
CA ALA A 105 -0.98 15.09 5.54
C ALA A 105 0.03 13.96 5.34
N PHE A 106 1.28 14.17 5.76
CA PHE A 106 2.33 13.14 5.69
C PHE A 106 1.98 11.91 6.52
N LEU A 107 1.55 12.09 7.78
CA LEU A 107 1.09 11.00 8.65
C LEU A 107 -0.03 10.18 7.98
N MET A 108 -1.01 10.86 7.39
CA MET A 108 -2.13 10.21 6.73
C MET A 108 -1.64 9.36 5.55
N GLY A 109 -0.74 9.88 4.73
CA GLY A 109 -0.14 9.12 3.62
C GLY A 109 0.63 7.89 4.10
N MET A 110 1.46 8.06 5.13
CA MET A 110 2.27 6.99 5.70
C MET A 110 1.41 5.88 6.33
N ALA A 111 0.34 6.25 7.03
CA ALA A 111 -0.59 5.28 7.58
C ALA A 111 -1.42 4.59 6.47
N ALA A 112 -1.78 5.32 5.41
CA ALA A 112 -2.41 4.74 4.23
C ALA A 112 -1.53 3.67 3.59
N HIS A 113 -0.21 3.89 3.51
CA HIS A 113 0.75 2.90 3.02
C HIS A 113 0.61 1.55 3.75
N GLY A 114 0.83 1.52 5.08
CA GLY A 114 0.81 0.26 5.84
C GLY A 114 -0.55 -0.47 5.81
N ILE A 115 -1.68 0.25 5.86
CA ILE A 115 -2.99 -0.41 5.74
C ILE A 115 -3.26 -0.92 4.32
N THR A 116 -2.75 -0.23 3.30
CA THR A 116 -3.01 -0.63 1.92
C THR A 116 -2.23 -1.87 1.51
N ASP A 117 -1.01 -2.06 2.02
CA ASP A 117 -0.33 -3.36 1.98
C ASP A 117 -1.21 -4.45 2.58
N SER A 118 -1.70 -4.19 3.78
CA SER A 118 -2.51 -5.16 4.50
C SER A 118 -3.81 -5.50 3.75
N THR A 119 -4.45 -4.54 3.09
CA THR A 119 -5.64 -4.81 2.25
C THR A 119 -5.30 -5.53 0.95
N TYR A 120 -4.20 -5.15 0.31
CA TYR A 120 -3.78 -5.68 -0.98
C TYR A 120 -3.31 -7.13 -0.81
N ASP A 121 -2.35 -7.37 0.08
CA ASP A 121 -1.78 -8.71 0.29
C ASP A 121 -2.79 -9.70 0.84
N ALA A 122 -3.65 -9.27 1.78
CA ALA A 122 -4.61 -10.16 2.43
C ALA A 122 -5.63 -10.75 1.47
N ILE A 123 -5.87 -10.07 0.35
CA ILE A 123 -6.95 -10.39 -0.56
C ILE A 123 -6.45 -10.45 -2.00
N PHE A 124 -6.04 -9.32 -2.58
CA PHE A 124 -5.74 -9.23 -4.00
C PHE A 124 -4.41 -9.89 -4.36
N GLY A 125 -3.32 -9.56 -3.68
CA GLY A 125 -1.97 -10.09 -3.94
C GLY A 125 -1.94 -11.61 -3.81
N ASP A 126 -2.43 -12.14 -2.67
CA ASP A 126 -2.57 -13.58 -2.47
C ASP A 126 -3.49 -14.22 -3.53
N ARG A 127 -4.56 -13.53 -3.96
CA ARG A 127 -5.48 -14.07 -4.97
C ARG A 127 -4.84 -14.13 -6.34
N ALA A 128 -4.14 -13.07 -6.74
CA ALA A 128 -3.38 -13.02 -7.97
C ALA A 128 -2.32 -14.13 -8.00
N ALA A 129 -1.56 -14.31 -6.92
CA ALA A 129 -0.57 -15.37 -6.80
C ALA A 129 -1.17 -16.79 -6.91
N GLN A 130 -2.43 -16.99 -6.49
CA GLN A 130 -3.13 -18.27 -6.68
C GLN A 130 -3.61 -18.50 -8.11
N VAL A 131 -4.07 -17.45 -8.81
CA VAL A 131 -4.56 -17.55 -10.19
C VAL A 131 -3.39 -17.62 -11.19
N GLU A 132 -2.31 -16.93 -10.87
CA GLU A 132 -1.15 -16.70 -11.71
C GLU A 132 0.11 -17.05 -10.89
N PRO A 133 0.40 -18.35 -10.69
CA PRO A 133 1.48 -18.79 -9.79
C PRO A 133 2.80 -18.14 -10.15
N THR A 134 3.26 -17.23 -9.29
CA THR A 134 4.45 -16.42 -9.54
C THR A 134 5.14 -16.02 -8.25
N ASP A 135 6.32 -15.44 -8.41
CA ASP A 135 6.98 -14.67 -7.37
C ASP A 135 6.24 -13.35 -7.15
N ILE A 136 5.86 -13.08 -5.90
CA ILE A 136 5.06 -11.91 -5.51
C ILE A 136 5.83 -10.60 -5.74
N ASN A 137 7.16 -10.58 -5.54
CA ASN A 137 7.97 -9.40 -5.88
C ASN A 137 7.85 -9.03 -7.37
N SER A 138 7.72 -10.05 -8.21
CA SER A 138 7.50 -9.86 -9.65
C SER A 138 6.08 -9.37 -9.96
N LEU A 139 5.08 -9.69 -9.13
CA LEU A 139 3.72 -9.15 -9.25
C LEU A 139 3.67 -7.68 -8.83
N ASP A 140 4.37 -7.31 -7.76
CA ASP A 140 4.39 -5.94 -7.23
C ASP A 140 4.99 -4.97 -8.24
N MET A 141 6.11 -5.36 -8.86
CA MET A 141 6.69 -4.65 -9.99
C MET A 141 5.72 -4.54 -11.17
N ALA A 142 4.94 -5.58 -11.45
CA ALA A 142 3.99 -5.56 -12.55
C ALA A 142 2.83 -4.60 -12.29
N ASN A 143 2.33 -4.53 -11.05
CA ASN A 143 1.27 -3.60 -10.67
C ASN A 143 1.70 -2.15 -10.81
N GLU A 144 2.94 -1.82 -10.45
CA GLU A 144 3.52 -0.51 -10.73
C GLU A 144 3.46 -0.21 -12.23
N ILE A 145 3.92 -1.15 -13.06
CA ILE A 145 3.92 -1.00 -14.52
C ILE A 145 2.50 -0.82 -15.05
N PHE A 146 1.53 -1.60 -14.55
CA PHE A 146 0.12 -1.48 -14.95
C PHE A 146 -0.45 -0.13 -14.56
N LEU A 147 -0.20 0.33 -13.33
CA LEU A 147 -0.64 1.64 -12.88
C LEU A 147 -0.05 2.75 -13.75
N VAL A 148 1.27 2.75 -13.97
CA VAL A 148 1.97 3.76 -14.80
C VAL A 148 1.48 3.72 -16.25
N HIS A 149 1.27 2.53 -16.81
CA HIS A 149 0.90 2.37 -18.21
C HIS A 149 -0.58 2.68 -18.46
N ASP A 150 -1.47 2.15 -17.62
CA ASP A 150 -2.92 2.22 -17.81
C ASP A 150 -3.50 3.56 -17.28
N LEU A 151 -2.79 4.26 -16.37
CA LEU A 151 -3.02 5.66 -15.99
C LEU A 151 -1.77 6.50 -16.37
N PRO A 152 -1.65 6.96 -17.64
CA PRO A 152 -0.39 7.29 -18.32
C PRO A 152 0.38 8.54 -17.82
N ARG A 153 0.00 9.13 -16.68
CA ARG A 153 0.73 10.21 -16.01
C ARG A 153 1.20 9.67 -14.67
N TYR A 154 2.46 9.29 -14.69
CA TYR A 154 3.20 8.90 -13.52
C TYR A 154 3.38 10.07 -12.55
N TYR A 155 3.13 9.85 -11.26
CA TYR A 155 3.38 10.86 -10.23
C TYR A 155 4.69 10.56 -9.50
N ILE A 156 5.74 11.31 -9.82
CA ILE A 156 6.95 11.32 -9.00
C ILE A 156 6.83 12.51 -8.06
N PRO A 157 6.52 12.31 -6.76
CA PRO A 157 6.50 13.43 -5.85
C PRO A 157 7.85 14.15 -5.85
N ASP A 158 7.82 15.47 -5.77
CA ASP A 158 8.95 16.19 -5.18
C ASP A 158 9.13 15.71 -3.75
N ILE A 159 10.38 15.53 -3.32
CA ILE A 159 10.66 15.02 -1.98
C ILE A 159 10.34 16.12 -0.98
N VAL A 160 9.28 15.91 -0.18
CA VAL A 160 8.94 16.74 0.97
C VAL A 160 8.81 15.85 2.19
N VAL A 161 9.83 15.89 3.03
CA VAL A 161 9.91 15.11 4.26
C VAL A 161 10.75 15.87 5.29
N ASP A 162 10.25 15.97 6.52
CA ASP A 162 11.06 16.47 7.63
C ASP A 162 11.91 15.32 8.20
N THR A 163 13.09 15.15 7.62
CA THR A 163 14.01 14.06 7.98
C THR A 163 14.50 14.13 9.42
N ASN A 164 14.56 15.32 10.02
CA ASN A 164 14.94 15.48 11.42
C ASN A 164 13.83 14.97 12.34
N THR A 165 12.58 15.31 12.04
CA THR A 165 11.42 14.80 12.77
C THR A 165 11.33 13.28 12.68
N HIS A 166 11.47 12.70 11.49
CA HIS A 166 11.41 11.24 11.34
C HIS A 166 12.60 10.53 12.01
N SER A 167 13.82 11.08 11.90
CA SER A 167 14.98 10.57 12.64
C SER A 167 14.75 10.62 14.16
N ASN A 168 14.10 11.67 14.68
CA ASN A 168 13.70 11.77 16.08
C ASN A 168 12.68 10.67 16.46
N VAL A 169 11.66 10.39 15.64
CA VAL A 169 10.72 9.29 15.89
C VAL A 169 11.47 7.95 15.96
N PHE A 170 12.31 7.64 14.98
CA PHE A 170 13.12 6.42 14.98
C PHE A 170 14.00 6.30 16.24
N THR A 171 14.82 7.31 16.51
CA THR A 171 15.84 7.25 17.56
C THR A 171 15.23 7.32 18.97
N ASN A 172 14.30 8.25 19.20
CA ASN A 172 13.81 8.56 20.54
C ASN A 172 12.54 7.81 20.90
N ARG A 173 11.65 7.49 19.95
CA ARG A 173 10.42 6.73 20.23
C ARG A 173 10.58 5.24 19.92
N MET A 174 11.14 4.90 18.76
CA MET A 174 11.31 3.49 18.35
C MET A 174 12.60 2.84 18.85
N LYS A 175 13.54 3.63 19.36
CA LYS A 175 14.87 3.17 19.80
C LYS A 175 15.67 2.50 18.68
N HIS A 176 15.47 2.95 17.44
CA HIS A 176 16.15 2.47 16.24
C HIS A 176 17.02 3.58 15.64
N PRO A 177 18.35 3.39 15.48
CA PRO A 177 19.28 4.48 15.17
C PRO A 177 19.29 4.85 13.67
N VAL A 178 18.27 5.59 13.22
CA VAL A 178 18.19 6.11 11.84
C VAL A 178 18.48 7.61 11.83
N THR A 179 19.43 8.06 11.00
CA THR A 179 19.81 9.48 10.87
C THR A 179 18.95 10.20 9.83
N ALA A 180 18.84 11.52 9.95
CA ALA A 180 18.16 12.36 8.96
C ALA A 180 18.79 12.25 7.56
N GLU A 181 20.12 12.10 7.47
CA GLU A 181 20.85 11.87 6.21
C GLU A 181 20.46 10.53 5.57
N SER A 182 20.38 9.45 6.35
CA SER A 182 19.96 8.12 5.85
C SER A 182 18.54 8.16 5.28
N ILE A 183 17.65 8.95 5.88
CA ILE A 183 16.29 9.15 5.38
C ILE A 183 16.29 9.92 4.07
N ALA A 184 17.07 11.02 4.00
CA ALA A 184 17.18 11.83 2.78
C ALA A 184 17.74 11.01 1.60
N ASP A 185 18.80 10.23 1.84
CA ASP A 185 19.44 9.38 0.84
C ASP A 185 18.50 8.29 0.32
N ALA A 186 17.74 7.66 1.22
CA ALA A 186 16.78 6.63 0.87
C ALA A 186 15.63 7.19 0.01
N MET A 187 15.02 8.29 0.43
CA MET A 187 13.97 8.98 -0.34
C MET A 187 14.49 9.39 -1.74
N SER A 188 15.72 9.92 -1.82
CA SER A 188 16.35 10.34 -3.08
C SER A 188 16.63 9.16 -4.01
N THR A 189 17.14 8.07 -3.47
CA THR A 189 17.47 6.84 -4.21
C THR A 189 16.21 6.17 -4.71
N ALA A 190 15.20 5.99 -3.85
CA ALA A 190 13.91 5.44 -4.21
C ALA A 190 13.23 6.27 -5.32
N ARG A 191 13.22 7.61 -5.19
CA ARG A 191 12.66 8.50 -6.23
C ARG A 191 13.38 8.34 -7.57
N SER A 192 14.70 8.21 -7.54
CA SER A 192 15.50 7.99 -8.76
C SER A 192 15.20 6.63 -9.40
N GLY A 193 15.07 5.58 -8.59
CA GLY A 193 14.69 4.24 -9.05
C GLY A 193 13.30 4.25 -9.72
N ILE A 194 12.34 4.88 -9.06
CA ILE A 194 10.98 5.12 -9.57
C ILE A 194 10.99 5.86 -10.91
N ALA A 195 11.78 6.94 -11.03
CA ALA A 195 11.92 7.70 -12.26
C ALA A 195 12.46 6.84 -13.41
N VAL A 196 13.47 6.00 -13.13
CA VAL A 196 14.03 5.08 -14.11
C VAL A 196 13.00 4.02 -14.51
N VAL A 197 12.31 3.42 -13.54
CA VAL A 197 11.26 2.42 -13.75
C VAL A 197 10.16 2.96 -14.63
N ALA A 198 9.61 4.13 -14.34
CA ALA A 198 8.52 4.68 -15.16
C ALA A 198 8.95 5.03 -16.59
N ASN A 199 10.16 5.55 -16.78
CA ASN A 199 10.65 5.89 -18.11
C ASN A 199 11.06 4.68 -18.94
N LEU A 200 11.54 3.59 -18.31
CA LEU A 200 12.03 2.41 -19.01
C LEU A 200 11.03 1.26 -19.09
N LEU A 201 10.21 1.04 -18.06
CA LEU A 201 9.28 -0.10 -17.99
C LEU A 201 7.92 0.15 -18.65
N TYR A 202 7.67 1.36 -19.15
CA TYR A 202 6.60 1.58 -20.13
C TYR A 202 6.78 0.64 -21.34
N VAL A 203 8.04 0.38 -21.72
CA VAL A 203 8.42 -0.62 -22.72
C VAL A 203 8.37 -2.01 -22.08
N GLY A 204 7.17 -2.57 -21.96
CA GLY A 204 7.01 -3.92 -21.41
C GLY A 204 5.63 -4.21 -20.81
N ALA A 205 4.77 -3.21 -20.64
CA ALA A 205 3.45 -3.39 -20.03
C ALA A 205 2.61 -4.50 -20.68
N ASP A 206 2.72 -4.71 -21.99
CA ASP A 206 2.05 -5.82 -22.70
C ASP A 206 2.67 -7.19 -22.40
N GLU A 207 3.99 -7.27 -22.21
CA GLU A 207 4.66 -8.50 -21.79
C GLU A 207 4.28 -8.86 -20.35
N TRP A 208 4.34 -7.88 -19.44
CA TRP A 208 3.87 -8.03 -18.07
C TRP A 208 2.38 -8.33 -18.00
N GLY A 209 1.55 -7.70 -18.85
CA GLY A 209 0.12 -7.97 -18.95
C GLY A 209 -0.19 -9.36 -19.53
N GLY A 210 0.70 -9.91 -20.37
CA GLY A 210 0.64 -11.30 -20.78
C GLY A 210 1.04 -12.28 -19.68
N LYS A 211 1.92 -11.86 -18.76
CA LYS A 211 2.34 -12.65 -17.59
C LYS A 211 1.30 -12.63 -16.46
N TYR A 212 0.66 -11.48 -16.23
CA TYR A 212 -0.35 -11.27 -15.17
C TYR A 212 -1.68 -10.69 -15.70
N PRO A 213 -2.35 -11.38 -16.64
CA PRO A 213 -3.59 -10.90 -17.23
C PRO A 213 -4.73 -10.69 -16.22
N TRP A 214 -4.81 -11.51 -15.18
CA TRP A 214 -5.79 -11.37 -14.10
C TRP A 214 -5.47 -10.16 -13.26
N ALA A 215 -4.24 -9.99 -12.77
CA ALA A 215 -3.88 -8.83 -11.97
C ALA A 215 -4.12 -7.52 -12.74
N ARG A 216 -3.61 -7.39 -13.96
CA ARG A 216 -3.78 -6.19 -14.80
C ARG A 216 -5.25 -5.83 -15.02
N LYS A 217 -6.10 -6.84 -15.28
CA LYS A 217 -7.54 -6.62 -15.53
C LYS A 217 -8.28 -6.12 -14.28
N HIS A 218 -7.85 -6.51 -13.09
CA HIS A 218 -8.62 -6.33 -11.86
C HIS A 218 -8.02 -5.29 -10.89
N LEU A 219 -6.77 -4.87 -11.07
CA LEU A 219 -6.05 -3.97 -10.14
C LEU A 219 -6.79 -2.67 -9.85
N LEU A 220 -7.45 -2.11 -10.87
CA LEU A 220 -8.24 -0.87 -10.79
C LEU A 220 -9.75 -1.11 -10.83
N ASP A 221 -10.22 -2.37 -10.78
CA ASP A 221 -11.66 -2.65 -10.83
C ASP A 221 -12.30 -2.47 -9.44
N PRO A 222 -13.22 -1.49 -9.26
CA PRO A 222 -13.81 -1.23 -7.96
C PRO A 222 -14.72 -2.34 -7.45
N ARG A 223 -14.99 -3.39 -8.25
CA ARG A 223 -15.77 -4.57 -7.84
C ARG A 223 -14.91 -5.67 -7.21
N VAL A 224 -13.58 -5.54 -7.26
CA VAL A 224 -12.65 -6.58 -6.83
C VAL A 224 -12.14 -6.26 -5.42
N PRO A 225 -12.33 -7.16 -4.43
CA PRO A 225 -11.85 -6.92 -3.08
C PRO A 225 -10.32 -6.96 -3.04
N GLY A 226 -9.71 -6.10 -2.22
CA GLY A 226 -8.26 -5.91 -2.13
C GLY A 226 -7.61 -5.12 -3.26
N ALA A 227 -8.32 -4.88 -4.37
CA ALA A 227 -7.83 -4.02 -5.45
C ALA A 227 -7.70 -2.56 -4.98
N TYR A 228 -7.05 -1.69 -5.75
CA TYR A 228 -6.74 -0.33 -5.30
C TYR A 228 -7.96 0.49 -4.86
N PRO A 229 -9.11 0.45 -5.56
CA PRO A 229 -10.32 1.12 -5.07
C PRO A 229 -10.81 0.61 -3.70
N PHE A 230 -10.68 -0.70 -3.44
CA PHE A 230 -11.02 -1.28 -2.13
C PHE A 230 -10.07 -0.77 -1.05
N GLY A 231 -8.76 -0.78 -1.30
CA GLY A 231 -7.77 -0.24 -0.37
C GLY A 231 -8.03 1.24 -0.06
N ALA A 232 -8.27 2.06 -1.08
CA ALA A 232 -8.64 3.47 -0.93
C ALA A 232 -9.90 3.66 -0.07
N LYS A 233 -10.92 2.83 -0.24
CA LYS A 233 -12.13 2.85 0.60
C LYS A 233 -11.79 2.60 2.07
N VAL A 234 -10.98 1.58 2.39
CA VAL A 234 -10.55 1.28 3.77
C VAL A 234 -9.76 2.44 4.37
N VAL A 235 -8.86 3.05 3.60
CA VAL A 235 -8.06 4.22 4.02
C VAL A 235 -8.93 5.40 4.46
N THR A 236 -10.11 5.62 3.85
CA THR A 236 -11.00 6.70 4.30
C THR A 236 -11.41 6.57 5.77
N GLY A 237 -11.65 5.35 6.23
CA GLY A 237 -11.93 5.05 7.63
C GLY A 237 -10.70 5.26 8.51
N TYR A 238 -9.50 4.97 7.99
CA TYR A 238 -8.26 5.21 8.71
C TYR A 238 -7.99 6.71 8.91
N TYR A 239 -8.22 7.55 7.90
CA TYR A 239 -8.05 9.00 8.06
C TYR A 239 -8.94 9.59 9.16
N ARG A 240 -10.19 9.12 9.26
CA ARG A 240 -11.08 9.48 10.37
C ARG A 240 -10.49 9.07 11.71
N GLU A 241 -9.95 7.86 11.79
CA GLU A 241 -9.42 7.32 13.05
C GLU A 241 -8.14 8.03 13.50
N LEU A 242 -7.26 8.38 12.56
CA LEU A 242 -6.07 9.20 12.84
C LEU A 242 -6.46 10.60 13.29
N LEU A 243 -7.47 11.22 12.67
CA LEU A 243 -7.98 12.51 13.11
C LEU A 243 -8.50 12.44 14.55
N ARG A 244 -9.28 11.41 14.89
CA ARG A 244 -9.75 11.16 16.26
C ARG A 244 -8.57 11.02 17.24
N ARG A 245 -7.54 10.27 16.86
CA ARG A 245 -6.33 10.05 17.69
C ARG A 245 -5.55 11.35 17.89
N LEU A 246 -5.40 12.17 16.85
CA LEU A 246 -4.82 13.52 16.90
C LEU A 246 -5.63 14.44 17.83
N ASP A 247 -6.95 14.36 17.81
CA ASP A 247 -7.82 15.15 18.69
C ASP A 247 -7.83 14.66 20.15
N ASN A 248 -6.97 13.67 20.48
CA ASN A 248 -6.88 13.05 21.81
C ASN A 248 -8.23 12.56 22.34
N ASN A 249 -9.03 11.95 21.47
CA ASN A 249 -10.34 11.42 21.81
C ASN A 249 -10.33 9.88 21.81
N PRO A 250 -9.70 9.22 22.82
CA PRO A 250 -9.55 7.77 22.84
C PRO A 250 -10.91 7.07 22.79
N SER A 251 -11.14 6.28 21.74
CA SER A 251 -12.32 5.44 21.56
C SER A 251 -11.96 4.29 20.62
N ALA A 252 -12.60 3.14 20.81
CA ALA A 252 -12.50 2.00 19.90
C ALA A 252 -13.85 1.63 19.26
N ASP A 253 -14.88 2.47 19.40
CA ASP A 253 -16.22 2.19 18.86
C ASP A 253 -16.27 2.18 17.32
N GLN A 254 -15.29 2.81 16.68
CA GLN A 254 -15.17 2.89 15.21
C GLN A 254 -13.80 2.41 14.71
N VAL A 255 -13.12 1.60 15.52
CA VAL A 255 -11.77 1.11 15.20
C VAL A 255 -11.77 0.17 14.00
N VAL A 256 -12.87 -0.55 13.73
CA VAL A 256 -13.03 -1.31 12.48
C VAL A 256 -13.34 -0.32 11.36
N ILE A 257 -12.35 -0.09 10.49
CA ILE A 257 -12.40 0.90 9.41
C ILE A 257 -12.82 0.30 8.07
N GLY A 258 -12.78 -1.02 7.95
CA GLY A 258 -13.21 -1.76 6.77
C GLY A 258 -13.42 -3.23 7.06
N THR A 259 -14.24 -3.88 6.23
CA THR A 259 -14.45 -5.33 6.28
C THR A 259 -14.45 -5.93 4.88
N TYR A 260 -14.02 -7.17 4.77
CA TYR A 260 -14.43 -8.05 3.67
C TYR A 260 -15.07 -9.30 4.28
N PRO A 261 -16.23 -9.77 3.81
CA PRO A 261 -17.10 -9.11 2.83
C PRO A 261 -17.74 -7.83 3.37
N ASP A 262 -18.29 -7.03 2.46
CA ASP A 262 -19.20 -5.93 2.75
C ASP A 262 -20.31 -5.85 1.65
N PRO A 263 -21.31 -4.95 1.75
CA PRO A 263 -22.39 -4.88 0.76
C PRO A 263 -21.94 -4.59 -0.69
N GLU A 264 -20.83 -3.89 -0.89
CA GLU A 264 -20.23 -3.59 -2.20
C GLU A 264 -19.28 -4.71 -2.67
N TYR A 265 -18.70 -5.45 -1.71
CA TYR A 265 -17.78 -6.57 -1.93
C TYR A 265 -18.32 -7.86 -1.30
N PRO A 266 -19.33 -8.51 -1.93
CA PRO A 266 -19.89 -9.75 -1.41
C PRO A 266 -18.86 -10.89 -1.45
N LEU A 267 -19.08 -11.91 -0.61
CA LEU A 267 -18.30 -13.13 -0.60
C LEU A 267 -18.77 -14.04 -1.76
N VAL A 268 -18.12 -13.91 -2.91
CA VAL A 268 -18.51 -14.52 -4.21
C VAL A 268 -17.89 -15.90 -4.46
N THR A 269 -17.32 -16.54 -3.44
CA THR A 269 -16.74 -17.87 -3.52
C THR A 269 -17.12 -18.73 -2.33
N LEU A 270 -17.38 -20.01 -2.54
CA LEU A 270 -17.63 -20.95 -1.44
C LEU A 270 -16.36 -21.59 -0.90
N ASP A 271 -15.25 -21.42 -1.62
CA ASP A 271 -13.95 -22.00 -1.27
C ASP A 271 -13.28 -21.18 -0.17
N ASN A 272 -13.32 -21.72 1.04
CA ASN A 272 -12.74 -21.14 2.25
C ASN A 272 -11.20 -21.14 2.28
N THR A 273 -10.54 -21.72 1.27
CA THR A 273 -9.08 -21.70 1.14
C THR A 273 -8.56 -20.52 0.33
N ARG A 274 -9.44 -19.87 -0.45
CA ARG A 274 -9.09 -18.67 -1.21
C ARG A 274 -8.99 -17.43 -0.30
N PRO A 275 -8.15 -16.43 -0.63
CA PRO A 275 -8.03 -15.20 0.14
C PRO A 275 -9.34 -14.39 0.17
N ASP A 276 -10.02 -14.35 -0.98
CA ASP A 276 -11.36 -13.79 -1.17
C ASP A 276 -12.48 -14.76 -0.72
N GLY A 277 -12.14 -15.88 -0.10
CA GLY A 277 -13.07 -16.79 0.60
C GLY A 277 -13.02 -16.67 2.12
N LYS A 278 -12.25 -15.71 2.65
CA LYS A 278 -12.09 -15.44 4.09
C LYS A 278 -12.78 -14.14 4.47
N ILE A 279 -13.06 -13.97 5.75
CA ILE A 279 -13.52 -12.69 6.31
C ILE A 279 -12.28 -11.93 6.80
N HIS A 280 -12.26 -10.61 6.62
CA HIS A 280 -11.20 -9.72 7.07
C HIS A 280 -11.79 -8.53 7.81
N PHE A 281 -11.19 -8.18 8.94
CA PHE A 281 -11.43 -6.93 9.65
C PHE A 281 -10.18 -6.07 9.58
N PHE A 282 -10.33 -4.85 9.08
CA PHE A 282 -9.27 -3.86 9.01
C PHE A 282 -9.47 -2.84 10.13
N PHE A 283 -8.42 -2.58 10.90
CA PHE A 283 -8.44 -1.72 12.08
C PHE A 283 -7.67 -0.42 11.84
N GLY A 284 -8.22 0.72 12.26
CA GLY A 284 -7.55 2.04 12.17
C GLY A 284 -6.61 2.33 13.35
N GLU A 285 -6.37 1.33 14.18
CA GLU A 285 -5.41 1.36 15.27
C GLU A 285 -4.96 -0.08 15.52
N GLY A 286 -3.68 -0.29 15.80
CA GLY A 286 -3.15 -1.61 16.13
C GLY A 286 -3.81 -2.21 17.37
N LEU A 287 -3.92 -3.53 17.42
CA LEU A 287 -4.55 -4.27 18.50
C LEU A 287 -3.53 -4.86 19.46
N GLU A 288 -3.84 -4.88 20.75
CA GLU A 288 -3.08 -5.66 21.72
C GLU A 288 -3.30 -7.15 21.43
N ARG A 289 -2.27 -7.86 20.96
CA ARG A 289 -2.36 -9.29 20.59
C ARG A 289 -2.99 -10.15 21.68
N THR A 290 -2.65 -9.90 22.94
CA THR A 290 -3.14 -10.62 24.12
C THR A 290 -4.59 -10.33 24.49
N SER A 291 -5.23 -9.35 23.85
CA SER A 291 -6.65 -9.05 24.02
C SER A 291 -7.58 -9.83 23.08
N VAL A 292 -7.01 -10.50 22.07
CA VAL A 292 -7.76 -11.27 21.08
C VAL A 292 -7.55 -12.77 21.36
N ASP A 293 -8.66 -13.48 21.53
CA ASP A 293 -8.71 -14.92 21.78
C ASP A 293 -9.85 -15.60 21.01
N ASP A 294 -10.01 -16.91 21.18
CA ASP A 294 -11.07 -17.69 20.52
C ASP A 294 -12.50 -17.29 20.92
N THR A 295 -12.67 -16.48 21.96
CA THR A 295 -13.97 -15.92 22.35
C THR A 295 -14.22 -14.55 21.75
N SER A 296 -13.20 -13.92 21.17
CA SER A 296 -13.29 -12.56 20.64
C SER A 296 -14.08 -12.49 19.33
N ILE A 297 -14.16 -13.60 18.58
CA ILE A 297 -14.80 -13.65 17.27
C ILE A 297 -15.73 -14.85 17.20
N VAL A 298 -16.98 -14.62 16.81
CA VAL A 298 -17.97 -15.68 16.61
C VAL A 298 -18.62 -15.51 15.24
N VAL A 299 -18.65 -16.58 14.45
CA VAL A 299 -19.43 -16.65 13.21
C VAL A 299 -20.66 -17.52 13.43
N GLN A 300 -21.82 -17.02 13.03
CA GLN A 300 -23.10 -17.71 13.13
C GLN A 300 -23.77 -17.81 11.77
N ASP A 301 -24.46 -18.93 11.52
CA ASP A 301 -25.36 -19.07 10.37
C ASP A 301 -26.72 -18.40 10.63
N GLU A 302 -27.62 -18.43 9.64
CA GLU A 302 -28.96 -17.84 9.73
C GLU A 302 -29.83 -18.45 10.84
N ALA A 303 -29.58 -19.70 11.22
CA ALA A 303 -30.27 -20.36 12.32
C ALA A 303 -29.65 -20.05 13.70
N GLY A 304 -28.58 -19.25 13.75
CA GLY A 304 -27.86 -18.89 14.96
C GLY A 304 -26.86 -19.96 15.43
N ASN A 305 -26.59 -21.00 14.62
CA ASN A 305 -25.59 -22.00 14.96
C ASN A 305 -24.19 -21.42 14.76
N VAL A 306 -23.28 -21.71 15.69
CA VAL A 306 -21.88 -21.32 15.56
C VAL A 306 -21.23 -22.12 14.42
N VAL A 307 -20.63 -21.41 13.48
CA VAL A 307 -19.84 -21.97 12.38
C VAL A 307 -18.40 -22.16 12.87
N PRO A 308 -17.81 -23.36 12.75
CA PRO A 308 -16.41 -23.56 13.10
C PRO A 308 -15.47 -22.72 12.23
N THR A 309 -14.71 -21.83 12.86
CA THR A 309 -13.73 -20.97 12.20
C THR A 309 -12.34 -21.09 12.81
N LYS A 310 -11.34 -20.61 12.10
CA LYS A 310 -10.02 -20.26 12.62
C LYS A 310 -9.77 -18.80 12.31
N TRP A 311 -9.05 -18.11 13.19
CA TRP A 311 -8.64 -16.74 12.96
C TRP A 311 -7.13 -16.60 13.14
N ASN A 312 -6.55 -15.60 12.49
CA ASN A 312 -5.16 -15.19 12.68
C ASN A 312 -5.03 -13.69 12.44
N PHE A 313 -3.91 -13.12 12.87
CA PHE A 313 -3.49 -11.80 12.41
C PHE A 313 -2.78 -11.95 11.07
N PHE A 314 -3.24 -11.22 10.05
CA PHE A 314 -2.72 -11.38 8.69
C PHE A 314 -1.27 -10.88 8.54
N ARG A 315 -0.82 -9.97 9.43
CA ARG A 315 0.55 -9.43 9.57
C ARG A 315 0.56 -8.53 10.83
N GLY A 316 1.65 -7.81 11.07
CA GLY A 316 1.75 -6.84 12.17
C GLY A 316 2.93 -7.11 13.09
N ASP A 317 3.49 -6.04 13.64
CA ASP A 317 4.44 -6.09 14.75
C ASP A 317 3.75 -6.56 16.05
N ASN A 318 4.04 -5.94 17.18
CA ASN A 318 3.30 -6.18 18.43
C ASN A 318 1.83 -5.73 18.34
N TRP A 319 1.46 -4.94 17.32
CA TRP A 319 0.18 -4.25 17.19
C TRP A 319 -0.48 -4.50 15.82
N PRO A 320 -0.93 -5.74 15.54
CA PRO A 320 -1.59 -6.08 14.29
C PRO A 320 -2.86 -5.25 14.07
N ASN A 321 -3.12 -4.89 12.82
CA ASN A 321 -4.28 -4.09 12.39
C ASN A 321 -5.18 -4.83 11.39
N VAL A 322 -4.96 -6.13 11.17
CA VAL A 322 -5.84 -7.00 10.37
C VAL A 322 -6.08 -8.33 11.05
N ILE A 323 -7.36 -8.70 11.20
CA ILE A 323 -7.76 -10.05 11.59
C ILE A 323 -8.38 -10.74 10.38
N GLN A 324 -7.84 -11.91 10.04
CA GLN A 324 -8.35 -12.80 9.01
C GLN A 324 -9.07 -13.98 9.68
N ILE A 325 -10.26 -14.33 9.20
CA ILE A 325 -11.12 -15.40 9.71
C ILE A 325 -11.46 -16.34 8.56
N ALA A 326 -11.09 -17.61 8.69
CA ALA A 326 -11.40 -18.67 7.73
C ALA A 326 -12.39 -19.66 8.34
N ALA A 327 -13.43 -20.03 7.59
CA ALA A 327 -14.23 -21.19 7.93
C ALA A 327 -13.38 -22.47 7.88
N GLN A 328 -13.67 -23.45 8.74
CA GLN A 328 -12.98 -24.75 8.69
C GLN A 328 -13.53 -25.65 7.57
N GLU A 329 -14.73 -25.35 7.09
CA GLU A 329 -15.38 -26.01 5.96
C GLU A 329 -15.75 -24.97 4.89
N ALA A 330 -16.02 -25.43 3.67
CA ALA A 330 -16.52 -24.58 2.59
C ALA A 330 -17.83 -23.90 3.00
N TRP A 331 -18.01 -22.66 2.55
CA TRP A 331 -19.25 -21.93 2.81
C TRP A 331 -20.43 -22.58 2.09
N LYS A 332 -21.60 -22.59 2.74
CA LYS A 332 -22.85 -23.03 2.09
C LYS A 332 -23.32 -21.97 1.11
N PRO A 333 -23.90 -22.34 -0.05
CA PRO A 333 -24.46 -21.39 -1.02
C PRO A 333 -25.67 -20.65 -0.45
N SER A 334 -25.90 -19.41 -0.93
CA SER A 334 -27.06 -18.57 -0.58
C SER A 334 -27.35 -18.47 0.93
N THR A 335 -26.33 -18.61 1.78
CA THR A 335 -26.52 -18.70 3.23
C THR A 335 -26.10 -17.40 3.88
N LYS A 336 -26.97 -16.86 4.73
CA LYS A 336 -26.65 -15.68 5.53
C LYS A 336 -25.79 -16.08 6.72
N TYR A 337 -24.69 -15.36 6.90
CA TYR A 337 -23.82 -15.46 8.07
C TYR A 337 -23.76 -14.13 8.80
N THR A 338 -23.53 -14.19 10.11
CA THR A 338 -23.25 -13.03 10.94
C THR A 338 -21.95 -13.26 11.68
N VAL A 339 -21.04 -12.29 11.59
CA VAL A 339 -19.77 -12.29 12.31
C VAL A 339 -19.88 -11.26 13.41
N VAL A 340 -19.58 -11.66 14.63
CA VAL A 340 -19.55 -10.79 15.81
C VAL A 340 -18.14 -10.72 16.33
N LEU A 341 -17.60 -9.50 16.38
CA LEU A 341 -16.37 -9.15 17.08
C LEU A 341 -16.76 -8.60 18.45
N ASN A 342 -16.43 -9.33 19.50
CA ASN A 342 -16.72 -8.93 20.87
C ASN A 342 -15.91 -7.72 21.28
N ASN A 343 -16.42 -7.00 22.28
CA ASN A 343 -15.79 -5.79 22.81
C ASN A 343 -14.65 -6.06 23.80
N THR A 344 -14.10 -7.28 23.80
CA THR A 344 -12.98 -7.70 24.65
C THR A 344 -11.63 -7.26 24.09
N ILE A 345 -11.57 -6.96 22.79
CA ILE A 345 -10.36 -6.48 22.14
C ILE A 345 -9.91 -5.15 22.74
N ARG A 346 -8.60 -4.90 22.73
CA ARG A 346 -7.98 -3.63 23.13
C ARG A 346 -7.12 -3.10 22.01
N THR A 347 -7.20 -1.81 21.78
CA THR A 347 -6.32 -1.09 20.86
C THR A 347 -4.95 -0.83 21.50
N LEU A 348 -3.99 -0.29 20.75
CA LEU A 348 -2.66 0.06 21.26
C LEU A 348 -2.71 1.12 22.37
N GLN A 349 -3.73 1.98 22.36
CA GLN A 349 -4.02 2.91 23.46
C GLN A 349 -4.71 2.24 24.67
N SER A 350 -4.80 0.90 24.69
CA SER A 350 -5.46 0.10 25.74
C SER A 350 -6.96 0.40 25.90
N VAL A 351 -7.63 0.81 24.82
CA VAL A 351 -9.06 1.12 24.80
C VAL A 351 -9.85 -0.04 24.20
N SER A 352 -10.98 -0.40 24.81
CA SER A 352 -11.92 -1.38 24.26
C SER A 352 -13.16 -0.71 23.68
N PRO A 353 -13.80 -1.30 22.65
CA PRO A 353 -15.10 -0.85 22.17
C PRO A 353 -16.14 -0.89 23.31
N THR A 354 -17.14 -0.03 23.26
CA THR A 354 -18.23 -0.04 24.25
C THR A 354 -19.26 -1.13 23.96
N LYS A 355 -19.33 -1.58 22.70
CA LYS A 355 -20.27 -2.60 22.22
C LYS A 355 -19.58 -3.55 21.23
N PRO A 356 -20.08 -4.80 21.08
CA PRO A 356 -19.65 -5.67 20.01
C PRO A 356 -19.88 -5.03 18.64
N PHE A 357 -18.98 -5.30 17.70
CA PHE A 357 -19.13 -4.97 16.29
C PHE A 357 -19.65 -6.19 15.54
N SER A 358 -20.55 -6.00 14.57
CA SER A 358 -21.07 -7.12 13.78
C SER A 358 -21.33 -6.74 12.34
N ILE A 359 -21.04 -7.68 11.45
CA ILE A 359 -21.47 -7.64 10.05
C ILE A 359 -22.30 -8.87 9.72
N SER A 360 -23.21 -8.73 8.76
CA SER A 360 -23.88 -9.88 8.12
C SER A 360 -23.59 -9.86 6.63
N PHE A 361 -23.39 -11.04 6.06
CA PHE A 361 -23.21 -11.22 4.62
C PHE A 361 -23.94 -12.47 4.17
N THR A 362 -24.28 -12.53 2.89
CA THR A 362 -24.81 -13.73 2.25
C THR A 362 -23.76 -14.22 1.29
N THR A 363 -23.38 -15.49 1.41
CA THR A 363 -22.53 -16.12 0.40
C THR A 363 -23.28 -16.26 -0.91
N CYS A 364 -22.54 -16.04 -1.99
CA CYS A 364 -23.04 -16.33 -3.31
C CYS A 364 -21.91 -16.90 -4.16
N THR A 365 -22.23 -17.56 -5.26
CA THR A 365 -21.26 -17.96 -6.26
C THR A 365 -21.91 -17.97 -7.64
N PRO A 366 -21.30 -17.29 -8.63
CA PRO A 366 -21.76 -17.33 -10.02
C PRO A 366 -21.79 -18.74 -10.61
N THR A 367 -21.04 -19.68 -10.03
CA THR A 367 -20.89 -21.06 -10.55
C THR A 367 -21.78 -22.08 -9.86
N SER A 368 -22.58 -21.71 -8.84
CA SER A 368 -23.56 -22.64 -8.25
C SER A 368 -24.69 -22.96 -9.23
N PRO A 369 -25.32 -24.16 -9.14
CA PRO A 369 -26.55 -24.44 -9.86
C PRO A 369 -27.63 -23.41 -9.50
N GLY A 370 -27.91 -22.48 -10.43
CA GLY A 370 -28.86 -21.38 -10.23
C GLY A 370 -28.24 -19.98 -10.08
N GLY A 371 -26.90 -19.87 -9.96
CA GLY A 371 -26.16 -18.60 -9.99
C GLY A 371 -26.76 -17.51 -9.10
N ASP A 372 -26.60 -17.63 -7.78
CA ASP A 372 -27.20 -16.73 -6.79
C ASP A 372 -26.56 -15.34 -6.73
N CYS A 373 -25.49 -15.10 -7.50
CA CYS A 373 -25.03 -13.75 -7.86
C CYS A 373 -24.41 -13.68 -9.25
N PRO A 374 -24.44 -12.50 -9.91
CA PRO A 374 -23.84 -12.32 -11.22
C PRO A 374 -22.32 -12.43 -11.17
N GLU A 375 -21.72 -13.04 -12.19
CA GLU A 375 -20.28 -12.98 -12.41
C GLU A 375 -19.87 -11.52 -12.68
N ILE A 376 -18.73 -11.10 -12.13
CA ILE A 376 -18.13 -9.80 -12.47
C ILE A 376 -17.84 -9.81 -13.98
N SER A 377 -18.70 -9.14 -14.72
CA SER A 377 -18.71 -9.12 -16.17
C SER A 377 -19.01 -7.71 -16.68
N GLY A 378 -18.75 -7.48 -17.96
CA GLY A 378 -18.86 -6.15 -18.57
C GLY A 378 -17.68 -5.23 -18.26
N PRO A 379 -17.73 -3.99 -18.79
CA PRO A 379 -16.66 -3.02 -18.61
C PRO A 379 -16.47 -2.67 -17.14
N THR A 380 -15.22 -2.35 -16.78
CA THR A 380 -14.90 -1.82 -15.46
C THR A 380 -15.73 -0.56 -15.20
N PRO A 381 -16.39 -0.43 -14.03
CA PRO A 381 -17.09 0.79 -13.65
C PRO A 381 -16.14 2.00 -13.63
N ALA A 382 -16.71 3.20 -13.62
CA ALA A 382 -15.92 4.41 -13.40
C ALA A 382 -15.20 4.33 -12.05
N SER A 383 -13.97 4.85 -12.02
CA SER A 383 -13.19 4.96 -10.79
C SER A 383 -13.92 5.80 -9.73
N PRO A 384 -13.79 5.47 -8.44
CA PRO A 384 -14.32 6.29 -7.36
C PRO A 384 -13.54 7.60 -7.17
N CYS A 385 -12.39 7.77 -7.82
CA CYS A 385 -11.53 8.95 -7.74
C CYS A 385 -11.24 9.54 -9.13
N PRO A 386 -12.27 10.02 -9.85
CA PRO A 386 -12.14 10.48 -11.22
C PRO A 386 -11.27 11.73 -11.38
N LYS A 387 -11.13 12.60 -10.36
CA LYS A 387 -10.22 13.75 -10.45
C LYS A 387 -8.78 13.29 -10.38
N LEU A 388 -8.47 12.35 -9.49
CA LEU A 388 -7.15 11.73 -9.42
C LEU A 388 -6.81 11.04 -10.74
N ASP A 389 -7.70 10.20 -11.26
CA ASP A 389 -7.50 9.55 -12.55
C ASP A 389 -7.25 10.56 -13.68
N ALA A 390 -7.98 11.69 -13.69
CA ALA A 390 -7.77 12.75 -14.67
C ALA A 390 -6.40 13.44 -14.52
N LEU A 391 -5.94 13.66 -13.28
CA LEU A 391 -4.59 14.14 -13.00
C LEU A 391 -3.52 13.14 -13.49
N TYR A 392 -3.81 11.84 -13.36
CA TYR A 392 -3.00 10.73 -13.81
C TYR A 392 -3.18 10.40 -15.31
N SER A 393 -4.03 11.09 -16.08
CA SER A 393 -4.31 10.74 -17.49
C SER A 393 -3.69 11.69 -18.52
N MET A 394 -3.21 12.87 -18.12
CA MET A 394 -2.69 13.85 -19.07
C MET A 394 -1.23 13.55 -19.45
N ARG A 395 -0.89 13.05 -20.62
CA ARG A 395 0.54 13.08 -21.03
C ARG A 395 1.04 14.53 -21.03
N PRO A 396 2.21 14.87 -20.46
CA PRO A 396 3.01 15.88 -21.13
C PRO A 396 3.20 15.31 -22.53
N MET A 397 2.55 15.92 -23.53
CA MET A 397 3.15 15.82 -24.85
C MET A 397 4.60 16.26 -24.63
N PRO A 398 5.60 15.57 -25.21
CA PRO A 398 6.86 16.25 -25.44
C PRO A 398 6.48 17.63 -25.95
N GLU A 399 7.00 18.71 -25.34
CA GLU A 399 6.95 19.99 -26.04
C GLU A 399 7.41 19.64 -27.45
N GLU A 400 6.56 19.90 -28.45
CA GLU A 400 7.04 19.87 -29.82
C GLU A 400 8.21 20.85 -29.77
N GLU A 401 9.44 20.33 -29.70
CA GLU A 401 10.61 21.13 -29.98
C GLU A 401 10.26 21.74 -31.33
N GLU A 402 9.98 23.06 -31.34
CA GLU A 402 9.88 23.80 -32.58
C GLU A 402 11.13 23.40 -33.34
N GLU A 403 10.98 22.62 -34.41
CA GLU A 403 12.12 22.17 -35.21
C GLU A 403 12.92 23.43 -35.51
N GLU A 404 14.10 23.56 -34.90
CA GLU A 404 14.97 24.68 -35.22
C GLU A 404 15.16 24.62 -36.73
N PRO A 405 14.92 25.75 -37.45
CA PRO A 405 15.04 25.75 -38.90
C PRO A 405 16.40 25.18 -39.26
N PRO A 406 16.47 24.27 -40.25
CA PRO A 406 17.70 23.55 -40.56
C PRO A 406 18.82 24.58 -40.72
N PRO A 407 19.99 24.37 -40.09
CA PRO A 407 21.07 25.31 -40.16
C PRO A 407 21.38 25.58 -41.65
N PRO A 408 21.64 26.84 -42.03
CA PRO A 408 21.95 27.18 -43.42
C PRO A 408 23.11 26.31 -43.89
N ALA A 409 22.96 25.70 -45.07
CA ALA A 409 23.92 24.76 -45.63
C ALA A 409 25.35 25.30 -45.54
N VAL A 410 26.12 24.77 -44.58
CA VAL A 410 27.54 25.09 -44.43
C VAL A 410 28.27 24.26 -45.48
N ASN A 411 28.95 24.94 -46.40
CA ASN A 411 29.82 24.28 -47.36
C ASN A 411 30.85 23.42 -46.61
N PRO A 412 31.14 22.19 -47.07
CA PRO A 412 32.05 21.29 -46.38
C PRO A 412 33.45 21.92 -46.28
N VAL A 413 33.89 22.16 -45.05
CA VAL A 413 35.29 22.47 -44.75
C VAL A 413 36.03 21.14 -44.70
N ALA A 414 37.19 21.09 -45.36
CA ALA A 414 38.03 19.90 -45.49
C ALA A 414 38.39 19.31 -44.12
N GLU A 415 38.32 17.98 -44.03
CA GLU A 415 38.68 17.19 -42.86
C GLU A 415 40.16 17.38 -42.52
N ASP A 416 40.44 17.86 -41.30
CA ASP A 416 41.75 17.72 -40.66
C ASP A 416 41.64 16.67 -39.55
N SER A 417 42.37 15.58 -39.74
CA SER A 417 42.44 14.43 -38.84
C SER A 417 43.18 14.81 -37.55
N SER A 418 42.50 14.82 -36.41
CA SER A 418 43.14 14.92 -35.10
C SER A 418 42.59 13.89 -34.13
N SER A 419 43.48 13.00 -33.70
CA SER A 419 43.28 11.91 -32.77
C SER A 419 43.01 12.41 -31.35
N CYS A 420 41.88 12.02 -30.75
CA CYS A 420 41.65 12.15 -29.32
C CYS A 420 41.87 10.81 -28.62
N ALA A 421 42.85 10.79 -27.73
CA ALA A 421 43.17 9.68 -26.83
C ALA A 421 42.15 9.59 -25.69
N ALA A 422 41.85 8.36 -25.29
CA ALA A 422 40.95 8.04 -24.19
C ALA A 422 41.57 8.40 -22.82
N VAL A 423 40.74 8.98 -21.95
CA VAL A 423 41.01 9.14 -20.51
C VAL A 423 40.34 7.97 -19.76
N PRO A 424 41.02 7.28 -18.83
CA PRO A 424 40.39 6.22 -18.04
C PRO A 424 39.53 6.83 -16.92
N MET A 425 38.25 6.45 -16.84
CA MET A 425 37.41 6.69 -15.68
C MET A 425 37.64 5.60 -14.63
N GLY A 426 37.81 6.02 -13.38
CA GLY A 426 38.10 5.19 -12.23
C GLY A 426 36.87 4.49 -11.65
N ASP A 427 37.16 3.45 -10.87
CA ASP A 427 36.21 2.63 -10.13
C ASP A 427 35.52 3.41 -9.01
N GLY A 428 34.18 3.42 -9.04
CA GLY A 428 33.35 3.98 -7.98
C GLY A 428 31.87 3.68 -8.18
N GLY A 429 31.41 2.55 -7.63
CA GLY A 429 30.04 2.32 -7.14
C GLY A 429 28.85 2.70 -8.03
N ALA A 430 28.52 1.89 -9.05
CA ALA A 430 27.23 1.96 -9.76
C ALA A 430 26.77 0.57 -10.26
N GLY A 431 27.01 -0.49 -9.47
CA GLY A 431 26.87 -1.88 -9.93
C GLY A 431 25.45 -2.45 -10.04
N ALA A 432 24.44 -1.83 -9.42
CA ALA A 432 23.09 -2.41 -9.37
C ALA A 432 22.12 -1.84 -10.43
N LEU A 433 22.24 -0.56 -10.79
CA LEU A 433 21.35 0.10 -11.77
C LEU A 433 21.71 -0.19 -13.23
N VAL A 434 22.99 -0.49 -13.50
CA VAL A 434 23.48 -0.74 -14.86
C VAL A 434 23.06 -2.13 -15.38
N ALA A 435 22.85 -3.11 -14.49
CA ALA A 435 22.45 -4.46 -14.89
C ALA A 435 21.04 -4.52 -15.53
N VAL A 436 20.12 -3.64 -15.11
CA VAL A 436 18.76 -3.56 -15.67
C VAL A 436 18.76 -2.86 -17.03
N ALA A 437 19.54 -1.79 -17.19
CA ALA A 437 19.63 -1.06 -18.46
C ALA A 437 20.26 -1.88 -19.60
N PHE A 438 21.27 -2.73 -19.31
CA PHE A 438 21.89 -3.58 -20.34
C PHE A 438 21.06 -4.84 -20.68
N GLY A 439 20.18 -5.30 -19.78
CA GLY A 439 19.25 -6.39 -20.07
C GLY A 439 18.24 -6.04 -21.18
N CYS A 440 17.68 -4.83 -21.15
CA CYS A 440 16.68 -4.38 -22.13
C CYS A 440 17.30 -4.12 -23.52
N LEU A 441 18.54 -3.61 -23.60
CA LEU A 441 19.21 -3.37 -24.89
C LEU A 441 19.63 -4.69 -25.59
N ALA A 442 19.95 -5.74 -24.85
CA ALA A 442 20.34 -7.04 -25.42
C ALA A 442 19.17 -7.80 -26.08
N PHE A 443 17.93 -7.58 -25.63
CA PHE A 443 16.74 -8.20 -26.23
C PHE A 443 16.24 -7.50 -27.50
N GLY A 444 16.41 -6.17 -27.60
CA GLY A 444 16.04 -5.41 -28.81
C GLY A 444 16.90 -5.72 -30.04
N ALA A 445 18.15 -6.13 -29.86
CA ALA A 445 19.08 -6.39 -30.96
C ALA A 445 18.89 -7.77 -31.64
N ARG A 446 18.09 -8.68 -31.07
CA ARG A 446 18.00 -10.08 -31.54
C ARG A 446 16.88 -10.37 -32.55
N ARG A 447 16.09 -9.37 -32.97
CA ARG A 447 14.94 -9.56 -33.89
C ARG A 447 15.10 -8.98 -35.31
N ARG A 448 16.33 -8.66 -35.74
CA ARG A 448 16.64 -8.43 -37.17
C ARG A 448 17.69 -9.42 -37.67
N ARG A 449 17.27 -10.66 -37.90
CA ARG A 449 17.83 -11.63 -38.86
C ARG A 449 17.10 -12.96 -38.66
N GLY A 450 16.26 -13.32 -39.63
CA GLY A 450 15.42 -14.52 -39.65
C GLY A 450 14.23 -14.27 -40.55
#